data_AF-A0A674GPL7-F1
#
_entry.id   AF-A0A674GPL7-F1
#
_cell.length_a   1.000
_cell.length_b   1.000
_cell.length_c   1.000
_cell.angle_alpha   90.00
_cell.angle_beta   90.00
_cell.angle_gamma   90.00
#
_symmetry.space_group_name_H-M   'P 1'
#
loop_
_entity.id
_entity.type
_entity.pdbx_description
1 polymer ?
#
loop_
_entity_poly.entity_id
_entity_poly.type
_entity_poly.pdbx_seq_one_letter_code
_entity_poly.pdbx_strand_id
1 'polypeptide(L)'
;MEEFLQRAQSRLNRSKCLENVHVVLGNKPCDLDSLISTLAYAYFLDKVSPPDVLCLPVMNIPRKDFSYFTETRFILEELKIPESVHIFRDEINLHQLNAEGKLSLTLVNSNMLASEDKSLESAVVKVINPDEQCGRSLELQACSSSFVVKEILQKAPELITQQLAYLLRGSILFKCMSMEADRMTEQQEKVLSVLEEKFPDLPPREEIISVLQETQFNAQGVNIEVVMLKDLKEISDGEIKVAISTVYMTLE
;
A
#
# COMPACT_ATOMS: atom_id res chain seq x y z
N MET A 1 -1.96 -13.90 6.57
CA MET A 1 -1.03 -12.87 6.02
C MET A 1 0.28 -12.80 6.82
N GLU A 2 0.22 -12.76 8.15
CA GLU A 2 1.40 -12.65 9.03
C GLU A 2 2.49 -13.70 8.75
N GLU A 3 2.14 -14.98 8.67
CA GLU A 3 3.12 -16.03 8.39
C GLU A 3 3.85 -15.82 7.05
N PHE A 4 3.16 -15.26 6.05
CA PHE A 4 3.79 -14.94 4.77
C PHE A 4 4.84 -13.84 4.95
N LEU A 5 4.52 -12.76 5.67
CA LEU A 5 5.45 -11.66 5.92
C LEU A 5 6.68 -12.14 6.72
N GLN A 6 6.47 -12.95 7.75
CA GLN A 6 7.56 -13.55 8.53
C GLN A 6 8.47 -14.43 7.66
N ARG A 7 7.89 -15.27 6.77
CA ARG A 7 8.67 -16.09 5.84
C ARG A 7 9.43 -15.25 4.83
N ALA A 8 8.79 -14.24 4.24
CA ALA A 8 9.38 -13.32 3.28
C ALA A 8 10.60 -12.60 3.88
N GLN A 9 10.43 -12.00 5.06
CA GLN A 9 11.51 -11.34 5.80
C GLN A 9 12.62 -12.32 6.20
N SER A 10 12.27 -13.51 6.68
CA SER A 10 13.25 -14.54 7.04
C SER A 10 14.09 -14.97 5.84
N ARG A 11 13.47 -15.12 4.66
CA ARG A 11 14.18 -15.44 3.41
C ARG A 11 15.07 -14.28 2.97
N LEU A 12 14.60 -13.04 3.04
CA LEU A 12 15.41 -11.86 2.76
C LEU A 12 16.68 -11.82 3.62
N ASN A 13 16.54 -12.03 4.93
CA ASN A 13 17.66 -11.95 5.88
C ASN A 13 18.64 -13.14 5.81
N ARG A 14 18.17 -14.34 5.45
CA ARG A 14 19.01 -15.55 5.43
C ARG A 14 19.70 -15.80 4.10
N SER A 15 19.17 -15.25 3.01
CA SER A 15 19.65 -15.57 1.66
C SER A 15 20.91 -14.77 1.36
N LYS A 16 22.05 -15.45 1.28
CA LYS A 16 23.32 -14.85 0.83
C LYS A 16 23.30 -14.45 -0.64
N CYS A 17 22.46 -15.10 -1.43
CA CYS A 17 22.21 -14.79 -2.83
C CYS A 17 20.71 -14.93 -3.07
N LEU A 18 20.06 -13.83 -3.42
CA LEU A 18 18.71 -13.87 -3.98
C LEU A 18 18.84 -14.17 -5.47
N GLU A 19 17.90 -14.93 -6.06
CA GLU A 19 17.93 -15.30 -7.48
C GLU A 19 16.77 -14.66 -8.24
N ASN A 20 15.53 -14.99 -7.88
CA ASN A 20 14.33 -14.41 -8.49
C ASN A 20 13.55 -13.65 -7.42
N VAL A 21 13.54 -12.32 -7.48
CA VAL A 21 12.86 -11.47 -6.49
C VAL A 21 11.79 -10.64 -7.18
N HIS A 22 10.53 -10.82 -6.75
CA HIS A 22 9.43 -9.98 -7.18
C HIS A 22 9.05 -9.03 -6.06
N VAL A 23 9.41 -7.76 -6.22
CA VAL A 23 9.06 -6.71 -5.27
C VAL A 23 7.73 -6.08 -5.68
N VAL A 24 6.81 -5.98 -4.72
CA VAL A 24 5.65 -5.09 -4.81
C VAL A 24 6.01 -3.83 -4.05
N LEU A 25 6.10 -2.70 -4.75
CA LEU A 25 6.57 -1.43 -4.20
C LEU A 25 5.40 -0.46 -4.10
N GLY A 26 5.09 -0.06 -2.87
CA GLY A 26 4.10 0.99 -2.61
C GLY A 26 4.58 2.38 -3.05
N ASN A 27 3.72 3.38 -2.89
CA ASN A 27 4.08 4.77 -3.14
C ASN A 27 4.81 5.38 -1.92
N LYS A 28 5.50 6.50 -2.14
CA LYS A 28 6.23 7.21 -1.07
C LYS A 28 5.34 7.74 0.06
N PRO A 29 4.12 8.27 -0.21
CA PRO A 29 3.23 8.70 0.86
C PRO A 29 2.78 7.56 1.80
N CYS A 30 3.05 6.29 1.47
CA CYS A 30 2.76 5.12 2.30
C CYS A 30 1.40 5.19 3.01
N ASP A 31 0.38 5.68 2.27
CA ASP A 31 -0.98 5.76 2.78
C ASP A 31 -1.52 4.35 3.03
N LEU A 32 -2.59 4.24 3.84
CA LEU A 32 -3.17 2.95 4.17
C LEU A 32 -3.52 2.14 2.92
N ASP A 33 -4.04 2.81 1.88
CA ASP A 33 -4.38 2.16 0.61
C ASP A 33 -3.17 1.55 -0.08
N SER A 34 -2.07 2.29 -0.21
CA SER A 34 -0.84 1.78 -0.79
C SER A 34 -0.25 0.64 0.02
N LEU A 35 -0.26 0.75 1.36
CA LEU A 35 0.29 -0.28 2.24
C LEU A 35 -0.51 -1.57 2.13
N ILE A 36 -1.83 -1.52 2.32
CA ILE A 36 -2.69 -2.70 2.32
C ILE A 36 -2.69 -3.34 0.93
N SER A 37 -2.73 -2.54 -0.14
CA SER A 37 -2.62 -3.04 -1.51
C SER A 37 -1.28 -3.75 -1.76
N THR A 38 -0.17 -3.19 -1.26
CA THR A 38 1.17 -3.76 -1.40
C THR A 38 1.27 -5.10 -0.68
N LEU A 39 0.81 -5.18 0.58
CA LEU A 39 0.81 -6.43 1.35
C LEU A 39 -0.08 -7.50 0.70
N ALA A 40 -1.30 -7.12 0.32
CA ALA A 40 -2.28 -8.02 -0.29
C ALA A 40 -1.79 -8.56 -1.64
N TYR A 41 -1.24 -7.69 -2.48
CA TYR A 41 -0.76 -8.10 -3.80
C TYR A 41 0.52 -8.95 -3.72
N ALA A 42 1.44 -8.64 -2.79
CA ALA A 42 2.61 -9.49 -2.56
C ALA A 42 2.21 -10.88 -2.02
N TYR A 43 1.21 -10.94 -1.14
CA TYR A 43 0.65 -12.20 -0.67
C TYR A 43 0.01 -13.00 -1.82
N PHE A 44 -0.74 -12.33 -2.71
CA PHE A 44 -1.28 -12.96 -3.91
C PHE A 44 -0.16 -13.56 -4.78
N LEU A 45 0.90 -12.77 -5.06
CA LEU A 45 2.04 -13.23 -5.84
C LEU A 45 2.75 -14.42 -5.19
N ASP A 46 2.97 -14.44 -3.87
CA ASP A 46 3.55 -15.59 -3.14
C ASP A 46 2.80 -16.90 -3.39
N LYS A 47 1.49 -16.83 -3.63
CA LYS A 47 0.63 -18.00 -3.83
C LYS A 47 0.52 -18.46 -5.27
N VAL A 48 0.69 -17.56 -6.23
CA VAL A 48 0.50 -17.88 -7.66
C VAL A 48 1.81 -17.95 -8.43
N SER A 49 2.91 -17.44 -7.87
CA SER A 49 4.22 -17.45 -8.51
C SER A 49 4.94 -18.78 -8.28
N PRO A 50 5.92 -19.13 -9.13
CA PRO A 50 6.76 -20.30 -8.91
C PRO A 50 7.46 -20.29 -7.53
N PRO A 51 7.66 -21.45 -6.88
CA PRO A 51 8.19 -21.52 -5.50
C PRO A 51 9.58 -20.90 -5.29
N ASP A 52 10.38 -20.80 -6.36
CA ASP A 52 11.71 -20.19 -6.35
C ASP A 52 11.67 -18.66 -6.32
N VAL A 53 10.55 -18.05 -6.75
CA VAL A 53 10.36 -16.60 -6.71
C VAL A 53 10.11 -16.14 -5.27
N LEU A 54 10.88 -15.15 -4.81
CA LEU A 54 10.68 -14.49 -3.53
C LEU A 54 9.83 -13.22 -3.75
N CYS A 55 8.57 -13.27 -3.32
CA CYS A 55 7.67 -12.13 -3.38
C CYS A 55 7.79 -11.27 -2.11
N LEU A 56 8.13 -9.99 -2.25
CA LEU A 56 8.38 -9.08 -1.13
C LEU A 56 7.47 -7.85 -1.22
N PRO A 57 6.64 -7.57 -0.20
CA PRO A 57 6.00 -6.26 -0.07
C PRO A 57 7.00 -5.27 0.53
N VAL A 58 7.33 -4.22 -0.22
CA VAL A 58 8.29 -3.19 0.20
C VAL A 58 7.57 -1.85 0.34
N MET A 59 7.68 -1.27 1.53
CA MET A 59 7.23 0.10 1.79
C MET A 59 8.26 1.07 1.25
N ASN A 60 7.82 2.02 0.41
CA ASN A 60 8.73 2.93 -0.29
C ASN A 60 9.13 4.15 0.57
N ILE A 61 9.47 3.88 1.82
CA ILE A 61 9.98 4.82 2.81
C ILE A 61 11.07 4.12 3.66
N PRO A 62 11.98 4.86 4.28
CA PRO A 62 12.89 4.33 5.30
C PRO A 62 12.14 3.86 6.55
N ARG A 63 12.61 2.79 7.21
CA ARG A 63 11.96 2.28 8.44
C ARG A 63 11.78 3.36 9.51
N LYS A 64 12.80 4.19 9.73
CA LYS A 64 12.77 5.27 10.73
C LYS A 64 11.59 6.24 10.54
N ASP A 65 11.15 6.42 9.29
CA ASP A 65 10.11 7.37 8.94
C ASP A 65 8.71 6.76 9.12
N PHE A 66 8.61 5.43 9.33
CA PHE A 66 7.33 4.76 9.55
C PHE A 66 6.61 5.25 10.81
N SER A 67 7.38 5.71 11.82
CA SER A 67 6.84 6.28 13.05
C SER A 67 5.93 7.50 12.81
N TYR A 68 6.07 8.18 11.67
CA TYR A 68 5.22 9.30 11.28
C TYR A 68 3.85 8.85 10.77
N PHE A 69 3.67 7.59 10.35
CA PHE A 69 2.41 7.07 9.81
C PHE A 69 1.52 6.48 10.90
N THR A 70 1.22 7.29 11.92
CA THR A 70 0.48 6.91 13.14
C THR A 70 -0.86 6.23 12.86
N GLU A 71 -1.63 6.73 11.90
CA GLU A 71 -2.93 6.15 11.52
C GLU A 71 -2.77 4.76 10.95
N THR A 72 -1.88 4.63 9.96
CA THR A 72 -1.53 3.37 9.33
C THR A 72 -1.02 2.35 10.36
N ARG A 73 -0.18 2.79 11.30
CA ARG A 73 0.36 1.93 12.36
C ARG A 73 -0.73 1.45 13.31
N PHE A 74 -1.61 2.33 13.76
CA PHE A 74 -2.73 1.95 14.63
C PHE A 74 -3.63 0.90 13.96
N ILE A 75 -3.93 1.10 12.67
CA ILE A 75 -4.72 0.16 11.89
C ILE A 75 -4.01 -1.21 11.80
N LEU A 76 -2.69 -1.23 11.59
CA LEU A 76 -1.92 -2.47 11.59
C LEU A 76 -1.92 -3.20 12.94
N GLU A 77 -1.91 -2.46 14.04
CA GLU A 77 -2.03 -3.01 15.40
C GLU A 77 -3.39 -3.69 15.59
N GLU A 78 -4.49 -3.05 15.20
CA GLU A 78 -5.84 -3.64 15.19
C GLU A 78 -5.93 -4.90 14.31
N LEU A 79 -5.18 -4.91 13.21
CA LEU A 79 -5.09 -6.03 12.27
C LEU A 79 -4.13 -7.14 12.71
N LYS A 80 -3.47 -6.95 13.86
CA LYS A 80 -2.46 -7.87 14.43
C LYS A 80 -1.32 -8.17 13.44
N ILE A 81 -0.92 -7.18 12.64
CA ILE A 81 0.25 -7.28 11.76
C ILE A 81 1.40 -6.52 12.41
N PRO A 82 2.39 -7.20 13.00
CA PRO A 82 3.44 -6.52 13.74
C PRO A 82 4.33 -5.67 12.82
N GLU A 83 4.69 -4.46 13.27
CA GLU A 83 5.59 -3.56 12.52
C GLU A 83 6.90 -4.27 12.10
N SER A 84 7.38 -5.17 12.96
CA SER A 84 8.63 -5.90 12.78
C SER A 84 8.69 -6.79 11.55
N VAL A 85 7.55 -7.18 10.94
CA VAL A 85 7.55 -8.07 9.76
C VAL A 85 7.47 -7.33 8.43
N HIS A 86 7.34 -6.02 8.46
CA HIS A 86 7.36 -5.19 7.27
C HIS A 86 8.78 -5.00 6.74
N ILE A 87 8.91 -4.82 5.42
CA ILE A 87 10.18 -4.58 4.74
C ILE A 87 10.18 -3.16 4.19
N PHE A 88 11.19 -2.39 4.54
CA PHE A 88 11.31 -0.98 4.15
C PHE A 88 12.33 -0.77 3.02
N ARG A 89 12.26 0.41 2.39
CA ARG A 89 13.08 0.74 1.21
C ARG A 89 14.59 0.66 1.49
N ASP A 90 14.99 0.96 2.71
CA ASP A 90 16.37 0.95 3.20
C ASP A 90 16.87 -0.44 3.64
N GLU A 91 16.00 -1.45 3.65
CA GLU A 91 16.35 -2.83 4.03
C GLU A 91 16.62 -3.74 2.83
N ILE A 92 16.40 -3.25 1.60
CA ILE A 92 16.60 -4.00 0.36
C ILE A 92 17.23 -3.12 -0.73
N ASN A 93 18.33 -3.61 -1.30
CA ASN A 93 19.01 -2.92 -2.39
C ASN A 93 18.40 -3.28 -3.76
N LEU A 94 17.32 -2.57 -4.12
CA LEU A 94 16.64 -2.77 -5.41
C LEU A 94 17.55 -2.52 -6.62
N HIS A 95 18.45 -1.55 -6.56
CA HIS A 95 19.35 -1.25 -7.69
C HIS A 95 20.35 -2.37 -7.93
N GLN A 96 20.88 -2.97 -6.85
CA GLN A 96 21.76 -4.13 -6.97
C GLN A 96 21.01 -5.32 -7.56
N LEU A 97 19.82 -5.64 -7.05
CA LEU A 97 19.00 -6.73 -7.60
C LEU A 97 18.68 -6.52 -9.09
N ASN A 98 18.39 -5.28 -9.48
CA ASN A 98 18.15 -4.95 -10.88
C ASN A 98 19.42 -5.09 -11.73
N ALA A 99 20.57 -4.58 -11.26
CA ALA A 99 21.85 -4.70 -11.97
C ALA A 99 22.29 -6.16 -12.16
N GLU A 100 21.92 -7.04 -11.22
CA GLU A 100 22.16 -8.49 -11.31
C GLU A 100 21.11 -9.22 -12.18
N GLY A 101 20.08 -8.54 -12.68
CA GLY A 101 19.02 -9.14 -13.51
C GLY A 101 18.01 -9.99 -12.73
N LYS A 102 17.88 -9.75 -11.43
CA LYS A 102 17.13 -10.60 -10.48
C LYS A 102 15.81 -10.00 -10.02
N LEU A 103 15.54 -8.75 -10.40
CA LEU A 103 14.40 -7.97 -9.92
C LEU A 103 13.25 -7.98 -10.93
N SER A 104 12.07 -8.32 -10.46
CA SER A 104 10.79 -7.93 -11.06
C SER A 104 10.06 -6.97 -10.11
N LEU A 105 9.44 -5.93 -10.65
CA LEU A 105 8.83 -4.86 -9.87
C LEU A 105 7.36 -4.67 -10.25
N THR A 106 6.48 -4.69 -9.26
CA THR A 106 5.10 -4.21 -9.40
C THR A 106 4.93 -2.94 -8.60
N LEU A 107 4.54 -1.86 -9.28
CA LEU A 107 4.25 -0.57 -8.63
C LEU A 107 2.79 -0.54 -8.20
N VAL A 108 2.54 -0.04 -6.99
CA VAL A 108 1.19 0.07 -6.41
C VAL A 108 0.96 1.50 -5.94
N ASN A 109 -0.17 2.09 -6.35
CA ASN A 109 -0.56 3.47 -6.04
C ASN A 109 0.46 4.54 -6.51
N SER A 110 1.29 4.19 -7.49
CA SER A 110 2.21 5.07 -8.19
C SER A 110 2.40 4.55 -9.62
N ASN A 111 2.44 5.46 -10.59
CA ASN A 111 2.79 5.14 -11.97
C ASN A 111 4.18 5.64 -12.39
N MET A 112 4.84 6.41 -11.53
CA MET A 112 6.16 6.95 -11.83
C MET A 112 7.13 6.59 -10.72
N LEU A 113 8.31 6.15 -11.13
CA LEU A 113 9.46 6.06 -10.25
C LEU A 113 10.07 7.45 -10.08
N ALA A 114 10.58 7.73 -8.88
CA ALA A 114 11.31 8.96 -8.64
C ALA A 114 12.62 8.96 -9.46
N SER A 115 13.25 10.13 -9.63
CA SER A 115 14.42 10.28 -10.50
C SER A 115 15.59 9.38 -10.07
N GLU A 116 15.75 9.15 -8.76
CA GLU A 116 16.72 8.20 -8.20
C GLU A 116 16.46 6.75 -8.61
N ASP A 117 15.20 6.40 -8.88
CA ASP A 117 14.74 5.05 -9.19
C ASP A 117 14.57 4.80 -10.68
N LYS A 118 14.92 5.77 -11.55
CA LYS A 118 14.78 5.65 -13.00
C LYS A 118 15.44 4.39 -13.58
N SER A 119 16.55 3.94 -13.00
CA SER A 119 17.22 2.69 -13.41
C SER A 119 16.34 1.44 -13.25
N LEU A 120 15.39 1.46 -12.32
CA LEU A 120 14.49 0.35 -12.01
C LEU A 120 13.32 0.23 -12.99
N GLU A 121 13.10 1.19 -13.90
CA GLU A 121 12.03 1.15 -14.91
C GLU A 121 12.06 -0.15 -15.72
N SER A 122 13.27 -0.63 -16.05
CA SER A 122 13.47 -1.89 -16.80
C SER A 122 12.98 -3.15 -16.07
N ALA A 123 12.83 -3.10 -14.74
CA ALA A 123 12.31 -4.19 -13.92
C ALA A 123 10.79 -4.11 -13.72
N VAL A 124 10.12 -3.01 -14.11
CA VAL A 124 8.68 -2.84 -13.90
C VAL A 124 7.91 -3.77 -14.83
N VAL A 125 7.31 -4.81 -14.25
CA VAL A 125 6.48 -5.79 -14.98
C VAL A 125 4.99 -5.47 -14.88
N LYS A 126 4.58 -4.62 -13.93
CA LYS A 126 3.18 -4.26 -13.70
C LYS A 126 3.03 -2.96 -12.91
N VAL A 127 1.97 -2.23 -13.22
CA VAL A 127 1.51 -1.06 -12.45
C VAL A 127 0.05 -1.27 -12.02
N ILE A 128 -0.23 -1.08 -10.73
CA ILE A 128 -1.56 -1.03 -10.14
C ILE A 128 -1.75 0.38 -9.63
N ASN A 129 -2.24 1.26 -10.50
CA ASN A 129 -2.55 2.64 -10.15
C ASN A 129 -3.98 2.95 -10.62
N PRO A 130 -4.88 3.42 -9.72
CA PRO A 130 -6.21 3.87 -10.11
C PRO A 130 -6.21 4.92 -11.23
N ASP A 131 -5.21 5.81 -11.28
CA ASP A 131 -5.15 6.90 -12.27
C ASP A 131 -4.85 6.41 -13.70
N GLU A 132 -4.17 5.27 -13.87
CA GLU A 132 -3.80 4.76 -15.19
C GLU A 132 -4.81 3.77 -15.77
N GLN A 133 -5.49 3.01 -14.92
CA GLN A 133 -6.46 2.00 -15.35
C GLN A 133 -7.84 2.62 -15.67
N CYS A 134 -8.05 3.86 -15.24
CA CYS A 134 -9.22 4.65 -15.57
C CYS A 134 -8.91 5.58 -16.75
N GLY A 135 -8.96 5.07 -17.99
CA GLY A 135 -8.65 5.87 -19.17
C GLY A 135 -9.52 7.11 -19.30
N ARG A 136 -9.02 8.30 -18.94
CA ARG A 136 -9.59 9.66 -19.12
C ARG A 136 -11.09 9.87 -18.86
N SER A 137 -11.81 8.90 -18.32
CA SER A 137 -13.17 9.02 -17.82
C SER A 137 -13.11 9.52 -16.38
N LEU A 138 -14.10 10.33 -15.98
CA LEU A 138 -14.24 10.96 -14.67
C LEU A 138 -14.40 9.98 -13.47
N GLU A 139 -13.94 8.74 -13.56
CA GLU A 139 -13.81 7.82 -12.41
C GLU A 139 -12.49 8.10 -11.64
N LEU A 140 -12.22 9.37 -11.35
CA LEU A 140 -11.12 9.93 -10.54
C LEU A 140 -11.13 9.49 -9.06
N GLN A 141 -11.72 8.32 -8.74
CA GLN A 141 -12.14 7.96 -7.39
C GLN A 141 -11.87 6.49 -7.02
N ALA A 142 -11.24 5.70 -7.90
CA ALA A 142 -10.87 4.33 -7.56
C ALA A 142 -9.64 4.30 -6.62
N CYS A 143 -9.54 3.28 -5.75
CA CYS A 143 -8.40 3.05 -4.87
C CYS A 143 -7.64 1.77 -5.27
N SER A 144 -6.36 1.70 -4.96
CA SER A 144 -5.50 0.56 -5.33
C SER A 144 -6.02 -0.76 -4.72
N SER A 145 -6.56 -0.70 -3.49
CA SER A 145 -7.07 -1.88 -2.80
C SER A 145 -8.25 -2.51 -3.54
N SER A 146 -9.12 -1.69 -4.16
CA SER A 146 -10.22 -2.17 -4.97
C SER A 146 -9.75 -2.93 -6.21
N PHE A 147 -8.68 -2.45 -6.88
CA PHE A 147 -8.09 -3.16 -8.02
C PHE A 147 -7.43 -4.47 -7.61
N VAL A 148 -6.72 -4.47 -6.48
CA VAL A 148 -6.12 -5.70 -5.92
C VAL A 148 -7.20 -6.73 -5.62
N VAL A 149 -8.31 -6.35 -4.97
CA VAL A 149 -9.44 -7.28 -4.72
C VAL A 149 -9.97 -7.86 -6.03
N LYS A 150 -10.26 -7.00 -7.02
CA LYS A 150 -10.79 -7.45 -8.32
C LYS A 150 -9.88 -8.47 -8.99
N GLU A 151 -8.58 -8.22 -9.00
CA GLU A 151 -7.63 -9.12 -9.63
C GLU A 151 -7.51 -10.45 -8.90
N ILE A 152 -7.48 -10.44 -7.56
CA ILE A 152 -7.44 -11.68 -6.78
C ILE A 152 -8.74 -12.46 -7.00
N LEU A 153 -9.91 -11.81 -6.97
CA LEU A 153 -11.20 -12.46 -7.26
C LEU A 153 -11.25 -13.08 -8.66
N GLN A 154 -10.61 -12.45 -9.64
CA GLN A 154 -10.58 -12.95 -11.01
C GLN A 154 -9.64 -14.15 -11.18
N LYS A 155 -8.47 -14.11 -10.54
CA LYS A 155 -7.38 -15.08 -10.80
C LYS A 155 -7.29 -16.21 -9.79
N ALA A 156 -7.57 -15.93 -8.53
CA ALA A 156 -7.43 -16.87 -7.42
C ALA A 156 -8.37 -16.47 -6.26
N PRO A 157 -9.70 -16.50 -6.47
CA PRO A 157 -10.68 -16.03 -5.49
C PRO A 157 -10.56 -16.73 -4.13
N GLU A 158 -10.11 -17.98 -4.11
CA GLU A 158 -9.84 -18.77 -2.90
C GLU A 158 -8.78 -18.17 -1.98
N LEU A 159 -7.91 -17.29 -2.49
CA LEU A 159 -6.88 -16.63 -1.69
C LEU A 159 -7.41 -15.48 -0.84
N ILE A 160 -8.60 -14.96 -1.15
CA ILE A 160 -9.27 -14.01 -0.25
C ILE A 160 -9.76 -14.78 0.96
N THR A 161 -9.09 -14.57 2.08
CA THR A 161 -9.49 -15.04 3.42
C THR A 161 -10.29 -13.97 4.13
N GLN A 162 -10.99 -14.31 5.22
CA GLN A 162 -11.69 -13.31 6.04
C GLN A 162 -10.74 -12.21 6.55
N GLN A 163 -9.51 -12.57 6.94
CA GLN A 163 -8.49 -11.59 7.33
C GLN A 163 -8.15 -10.64 6.17
N LEU A 164 -7.91 -11.18 4.97
CA LEU A 164 -7.60 -10.36 3.79
C LEU A 164 -8.77 -9.49 3.33
N ALA A 165 -9.99 -10.02 3.43
CA ALA A 165 -11.22 -9.28 3.16
C ALA A 165 -11.38 -8.11 4.15
N TYR A 166 -11.17 -8.35 5.44
CA TYR A 166 -11.22 -7.31 6.47
C TYR A 166 -10.22 -6.18 6.21
N LEU A 167 -8.97 -6.54 5.88
CA LEU A 167 -7.90 -5.61 5.51
C LEU A 167 -8.26 -4.73 4.31
N LEU A 168 -8.59 -5.37 3.18
CA LEU A 168 -8.88 -4.67 1.93
C LEU A 168 -10.16 -3.83 2.05
N ARG A 169 -11.18 -4.33 2.75
CA ARG A 169 -12.42 -3.60 3.05
C ARG A 169 -12.14 -2.34 3.87
N GLY A 170 -11.39 -2.45 4.97
CA GLY A 170 -11.07 -1.29 5.81
C GLY A 170 -10.29 -0.22 5.04
N SER A 171 -9.34 -0.64 4.21
CA SER A 171 -8.60 0.25 3.32
C SER A 171 -9.48 1.00 2.32
N ILE A 172 -10.40 0.30 1.65
CA ILE A 172 -11.34 0.91 0.70
C ILE A 172 -12.24 1.91 1.42
N LEU A 173 -12.83 1.54 2.56
CA LEU A 173 -13.69 2.41 3.35
C LEU A 173 -12.94 3.66 3.84
N PHE A 174 -11.70 3.50 4.32
CA PHE A 174 -10.85 4.63 4.72
C PHE A 174 -10.65 5.63 3.58
N LYS A 175 -10.31 5.12 2.39
CA LYS A 175 -10.09 5.97 1.21
C LYS A 175 -11.36 6.72 0.82
N CYS A 176 -12.53 6.07 0.88
CA CYS A 176 -13.82 6.69 0.61
C CYS A 176 -14.15 7.83 1.59
N MET A 177 -13.75 7.73 2.86
CA MET A 177 -14.00 8.76 3.87
C MET A 177 -13.05 9.96 3.79
N SER A 178 -11.79 9.73 3.44
CA SER A 178 -10.77 10.79 3.36
C SER A 178 -10.98 11.77 2.20
N MET A 179 -11.84 11.43 1.23
CA MET A 179 -12.16 12.28 0.10
C MET A 179 -13.38 13.14 0.48
N GLU A 180 -13.19 14.45 0.69
CA GLU A 180 -14.25 15.39 1.06
C GLU A 180 -15.46 15.28 0.10
N ALA A 181 -16.63 14.94 0.68
CA ALA A 181 -17.97 14.87 0.07
C ALA A 181 -18.24 13.78 -1.00
N ASP A 182 -18.66 12.61 -0.49
CA ASP A 182 -20.01 12.05 -0.77
C ASP A 182 -20.25 11.12 -1.97
N ARG A 183 -19.26 10.47 -2.60
CA ARG A 183 -19.56 9.28 -3.46
C ARG A 183 -18.47 8.22 -3.43
N MET A 184 -18.74 7.16 -2.68
CA MET A 184 -18.21 5.83 -2.99
C MET A 184 -18.61 5.48 -4.43
N THR A 185 -17.65 5.08 -5.26
CA THR A 185 -17.93 4.69 -6.63
C THR A 185 -18.79 3.42 -6.66
N GLU A 186 -19.62 3.23 -7.69
CA GLU A 186 -20.36 1.98 -7.91
C GLU A 186 -19.41 0.77 -7.93
N GLN A 187 -18.20 0.99 -8.45
CA GLN A 187 -17.13 0.00 -8.47
C GLN A 187 -16.64 -0.38 -7.06
N GLN A 188 -16.39 0.59 -6.18
CA GLN A 188 -16.00 0.31 -4.79
C GLN A 188 -17.13 -0.37 -4.05
N GLU A 189 -18.37 0.08 -4.20
CA GLU A 189 -19.53 -0.56 -3.56
C GLU A 189 -19.64 -2.01 -3.99
N LYS A 190 -19.57 -2.29 -5.29
CA LYS A 190 -19.63 -3.66 -5.80
C LYS A 190 -18.51 -4.55 -5.25
N VAL A 191 -17.30 -4.02 -5.12
CA VAL A 191 -16.17 -4.76 -4.53
C VAL A 191 -16.42 -5.04 -3.05
N LEU A 192 -16.91 -4.06 -2.30
CA LEU A 192 -17.27 -4.20 -0.89
C LEU A 192 -18.39 -5.22 -0.69
N SER A 193 -19.47 -5.15 -1.47
CA SER A 193 -20.58 -6.10 -1.39
C SER A 193 -20.12 -7.53 -1.64
N VAL A 194 -19.24 -7.75 -2.64
CA VAL A 194 -18.70 -9.10 -2.91
C VAL A 194 -17.88 -9.63 -1.74
N LEU A 195 -17.09 -8.78 -1.06
CA LEU A 195 -16.36 -9.19 0.13
C LEU A 195 -17.30 -9.51 1.30
N GLU A 196 -18.35 -8.70 1.50
CA GLU A 196 -19.31 -8.84 2.60
C GLU A 196 -20.24 -10.04 2.41
N GLU A 197 -20.69 -10.31 1.19
CA GLU A 197 -21.45 -11.52 0.85
C GLU A 197 -20.63 -12.80 1.07
N LYS A 198 -19.33 -12.75 0.73
CA LYS A 198 -18.42 -13.90 0.90
C LYS A 198 -18.02 -14.13 2.36
N PHE A 199 -18.00 -13.07 3.17
CA PHE A 199 -17.61 -13.10 4.58
C PHE A 199 -18.65 -12.37 5.45
N PRO A 200 -19.80 -13.00 5.73
CA PRO A 200 -20.90 -12.36 6.47
C PRO A 200 -20.56 -12.08 7.94
N ASP A 201 -19.51 -12.72 8.48
CA ASP A 201 -19.02 -12.50 9.84
C ASP A 201 -18.10 -11.26 9.95
N LEU A 202 -17.88 -10.51 8.86
CA LEU A 202 -17.21 -9.22 8.93
C LEU A 202 -18.05 -8.23 9.74
N PRO A 203 -17.43 -7.38 10.59
CA PRO A 203 -18.19 -6.43 11.38
C PRO A 203 -18.89 -5.39 10.50
N PRO A 204 -19.94 -4.71 10.99
CA PRO A 204 -20.59 -3.59 10.31
C PRO A 204 -19.59 -2.54 9.82
N ARG A 205 -19.91 -1.86 8.72
CA ARG A 205 -19.01 -0.84 8.14
C ARG A 205 -18.76 0.30 9.14
N GLU A 206 -19.79 0.64 9.89
CA GLU A 206 -19.83 1.71 10.89
C GLU A 206 -18.79 1.49 11.99
N GLU A 207 -18.55 0.25 12.41
CA GLU A 207 -17.55 -0.06 13.42
C GLU A 207 -16.15 0.28 12.92
N ILE A 208 -15.77 -0.19 11.72
CA ILE A 208 -14.47 0.12 11.13
C ILE A 208 -14.36 1.63 10.85
N ILE A 209 -15.41 2.25 10.31
CA ILE A 209 -15.46 3.68 10.05
C ILE A 209 -15.21 4.49 11.31
N SER A 210 -15.87 4.15 12.43
CA SER A 210 -15.70 4.84 13.71
C SER A 210 -14.25 4.74 14.22
N VAL A 211 -13.66 3.55 14.18
CA VAL A 211 -12.27 3.31 14.58
C VAL A 211 -11.31 4.15 13.72
N LEU A 212 -11.52 4.16 12.41
CA LEU A 212 -10.69 4.92 11.47
C LEU A 212 -10.81 6.43 11.68
N GLN A 213 -12.01 6.94 11.95
CA GLN A 213 -12.25 8.35 12.24
C GLN A 213 -11.57 8.77 13.54
N GLU A 214 -11.78 8.02 14.64
CA GLU A 214 -11.12 8.28 15.92
C GLU A 214 -9.59 8.28 15.77
N THR A 215 -9.06 7.39 14.93
CA THR A 215 -7.63 7.31 14.65
C THR A 215 -7.11 8.56 13.94
N GLN A 216 -7.81 9.07 12.91
CA GLN A 216 -7.44 10.32 12.24
C GLN A 216 -7.45 11.51 13.20
N PHE A 217 -8.44 11.58 14.09
CA PHE A 217 -8.51 12.65 15.09
C PHE A 217 -7.38 12.56 16.13
N ASN A 218 -7.06 11.35 16.63
CA ASN A 218 -6.02 11.16 17.64
C ASN A 218 -4.59 11.33 17.07
N ALA A 219 -4.41 11.15 15.76
CA ALA A 219 -3.15 11.44 15.07
C ALA A 219 -2.82 12.96 14.99
N GLN A 220 -3.74 13.84 15.38
CA GLN A 220 -3.52 15.30 15.43
C GLN A 220 -2.70 15.77 16.63
N GLY A 221 -2.36 14.89 17.59
CA GLY A 221 -1.43 15.19 18.70
C GLY A 221 0.05 15.24 18.31
N VAL A 222 0.36 15.29 17.01
CA VAL A 222 1.69 15.13 16.45
C VAL A 222 2.31 16.50 16.13
N ASN A 223 3.61 16.67 16.41
CA ASN A 223 4.40 17.88 16.08
C ASN A 223 4.13 18.32 14.63
N ILE A 224 3.84 19.61 14.42
CA ILE A 224 3.54 20.20 13.10
C ILE A 224 4.60 19.86 12.04
N GLU A 225 5.87 19.78 12.43
CA GLU A 225 6.98 19.39 11.55
C GLU A 225 6.77 17.99 10.97
N VAL A 226 6.28 17.06 11.79
CA VAL A 226 5.99 15.69 11.36
C VAL A 226 4.79 15.67 10.43
N VAL A 227 3.75 16.44 10.70
CA VAL A 227 2.56 16.51 9.82
C VAL A 227 2.93 17.11 8.46
N MET A 228 3.80 18.12 8.43
CA MET A 228 4.31 18.72 7.18
C MET A 228 5.19 17.77 6.36
N LEU A 229 5.82 16.76 6.99
CA LEU A 229 6.61 15.77 6.26
C LEU A 229 5.75 14.66 5.64
N LYS A 230 4.53 14.41 6.15
CA LYS A 230 3.68 13.29 5.70
C LYS A 230 3.17 13.42 4.26
N ASP A 231 2.70 14.60 3.85
CA ASP A 231 2.21 14.85 2.49
C ASP A 231 3.13 15.81 1.72
N LEU A 232 4.43 15.78 2.02
CA LEU A 232 5.40 16.64 1.34
C LEU A 232 5.60 16.17 -0.10
N LYS A 233 5.17 17.00 -1.04
CA LYS A 233 5.42 16.86 -2.47
C LYS A 233 6.48 17.87 -2.88
N GLU A 234 7.58 17.39 -3.44
CA GLU A 234 8.66 18.22 -3.94
C GLU A 234 8.59 18.36 -5.46
N ILE A 235 8.74 19.59 -5.95
CA ILE A 235 8.92 19.91 -7.36
C ILE A 235 10.18 20.74 -7.53
N SER A 236 10.93 20.50 -8.60
CA SER A 236 12.13 21.27 -8.92
C SER A 236 12.32 21.39 -10.43
N ASP A 237 12.79 22.56 -10.87
CA ASP A 237 13.19 22.82 -12.26
C ASP A 237 14.72 22.91 -12.43
N GLY A 238 15.49 22.67 -11.36
CA GLY A 238 16.95 22.77 -11.31
C GLY A 238 17.48 24.09 -10.73
N GLU A 239 16.72 25.18 -10.80
CA GLU A 239 17.08 26.47 -10.18
C GLU A 239 16.29 26.71 -8.89
N ILE A 240 15.03 26.30 -8.86
CA ILE A 240 14.11 26.44 -7.73
C ILE A 240 13.66 25.06 -7.28
N LYS A 241 13.60 24.87 -5.95
CA LYS A 241 13.02 23.70 -5.30
C LYS A 241 11.85 24.16 -4.44
N VAL A 242 10.65 23.67 -4.72
CA VAL A 242 9.44 23.95 -3.95
C VAL A 242 8.98 22.66 -3.29
N ALA A 243 8.70 22.73 -2.00
CA ALA A 243 8.12 21.64 -1.24
C ALA A 243 6.73 22.09 -0.74
N ILE A 244 5.70 21.31 -1.06
CA ILE A 244 4.30 21.60 -0.73
C ILE A 244 3.83 20.49 0.19
N SER A 245 3.30 20.81 1.37
CA SER A 245 2.61 19.85 2.22
C SER A 245 1.18 20.28 2.46
N THR A 246 0.27 19.32 2.37
CA THR A 246 -1.11 19.48 2.88
C THR A 246 -1.11 19.18 4.37
N VAL A 247 -1.75 20.04 5.17
CA VAL A 247 -1.90 19.82 6.61
C VAL A 247 -3.35 20.10 7.00
N TYR A 248 -3.99 19.14 7.66
CA TYR A 248 -5.34 19.30 8.21
C TYR A 248 -5.23 19.66 9.69
N MET A 249 -5.46 20.93 10.01
CA MET A 249 -5.49 21.43 11.39
C MET A 249 -6.49 22.58 11.53
N THR A 250 -6.99 22.79 12.74
CA THR A 250 -7.74 23.99 13.08
C THR A 250 -6.74 25.12 13.31
N LEU A 251 -6.84 26.20 12.52
CA LEU A 251 -6.04 27.42 12.73
C LEU A 251 -6.71 28.26 13.82
N GLU A 252 -5.93 28.74 14.80
CA GLU A 252 -6.36 29.73 15.80
C GLU A 252 -6.47 31.14 15.21
#